data_AF-A0A925UXF1-F1
#
_entry.id   AF-A0A925UXF1-F1
#
_cell.length_a   1.000
_cell.length_b   1.000
_cell.length_c   1.000
_cell.angle_alpha   90.00
_cell.angle_beta   90.00
_cell.angle_gamma   90.00
#
_symmetry.space_group_name_H-M   'P 1'
#
loop_
_entity.id
_entity.type
_entity.pdbx_description
1 polymer ?
#
loop_
_entity_poly.entity_id
_entity_poly.type
_entity_poly.pdbx_seq_one_letter_code
_entity_poly.pdbx_strand_id
1 'polypeptide(L)'
;MSQPSSDNMSGSATKNRFIAALLHIDRYNGRYGGVLSKDTGLSTKELRQILRGQREPSFLAVDRIVKALNEFSEVHLPVNELILDTEDSFPTEFICELFDCKCLPPWALEDDGSRVHRFEGVPPGQWDFSVPPFENPN
;
A
#
# COMPACT_ATOMS: atom_id res chain seq x y z
N MET A 1 -41.14 -21.93 -4.57
CA MET A 1 -40.13 -21.41 -3.62
C MET A 1 -38.85 -21.22 -4.39
N SER A 2 -38.33 -20.00 -4.44
CA SER A 2 -37.09 -19.67 -5.14
C SER A 2 -36.31 -18.71 -4.25
N GLN A 3 -35.02 -18.96 -4.02
CA GLN A 3 -34.19 -18.04 -3.25
C GLN A 3 -33.81 -16.82 -4.11
N PRO A 4 -33.67 -15.62 -3.53
CA PRO A 4 -33.08 -14.49 -4.23
C PRO A 4 -31.59 -14.73 -4.46
N SER A 5 -31.11 -14.48 -5.68
CA SER A 5 -29.70 -14.58 -6.03
C SER A 5 -28.85 -13.58 -5.23
N SER A 6 -27.63 -13.98 -4.85
CA SER A 6 -26.67 -13.12 -4.14
C SER A 6 -25.76 -12.39 -5.14
N ASP A 7 -26.35 -11.50 -5.93
CA ASP A 7 -25.62 -10.76 -6.98
C ASP A 7 -25.04 -9.43 -6.47
N ASN A 8 -23.70 -9.40 -6.37
CA ASN A 8 -22.82 -8.24 -6.53
C ASN A 8 -23.13 -6.92 -5.79
N MET A 9 -22.73 -6.84 -4.52
CA MET A 9 -22.19 -5.58 -3.97
C MET A 9 -20.73 -5.36 -4.39
N SER A 10 -20.48 -5.30 -5.70
CA SER A 10 -19.15 -4.98 -6.27
C SER A 10 -18.92 -3.46 -6.31
N GLY A 11 -18.95 -2.81 -5.15
CA GLY A 11 -18.43 -1.44 -5.05
C GLY A 11 -16.92 -1.46 -5.21
N SER A 12 -16.37 -0.60 -6.09
CA SER A 12 -14.92 -0.55 -6.32
C SER A 12 -14.20 -0.22 -5.00
N ALA A 13 -13.28 -1.10 -4.59
CA ALA A 13 -12.56 -0.95 -3.34
C ALA A 13 -11.40 0.04 -3.54
N THR A 14 -11.40 1.15 -2.80
CA THR A 14 -10.38 2.20 -2.89
C THR A 14 -8.97 1.63 -2.74
N LYS A 15 -8.23 1.57 -3.84
CA LYS A 15 -6.86 1.03 -3.87
C LYS A 15 -5.94 2.04 -3.21
N ASN A 16 -5.21 1.62 -2.18
CA ASN A 16 -4.25 2.47 -1.48
C ASN A 16 -2.95 1.71 -1.25
N ARG A 17 -1.83 2.42 -1.25
CA ARG A 17 -0.51 1.85 -0.94
C ARG A 17 0.22 2.61 0.17
N PHE A 18 -0.55 3.19 1.11
CA PHE A 18 0.01 3.97 2.20
C PHE A 18 0.98 3.16 3.07
N ILE A 19 0.71 1.89 3.40
CA ILE A 19 1.68 1.06 4.15
C ILE A 19 2.94 0.77 3.34
N ALA A 20 2.85 0.62 2.03
CA ALA A 20 4.04 0.48 1.18
C ALA A 20 4.91 1.76 1.26
N ALA A 21 4.31 2.96 1.23
CA ALA A 21 5.03 4.23 1.39
C ALA A 21 5.65 4.39 2.79
N LEU A 22 4.92 4.01 3.84
CA LEU A 22 5.36 4.08 5.24
C LEU A 22 6.59 3.21 5.54
N LEU A 23 6.93 2.25 4.67
CA LEU A 23 8.08 1.34 4.85
C LEU A 23 9.31 1.75 4.04
N HIS A 24 9.23 2.85 3.29
CA HIS A 24 10.38 3.55 2.69
C HIS A 24 10.75 4.84 3.44
N ILE A 25 10.06 5.13 4.55
CA ILE A 25 10.29 6.31 5.39
C ILE A 25 10.75 5.85 6.78
N ASP A 26 12.00 6.15 7.14
CA ASP A 26 12.65 5.67 8.37
C ASP A 26 11.86 5.97 9.67
N ARG A 27 11.15 7.10 9.72
CA ARG A 27 10.29 7.48 10.85
C ARG A 27 9.19 6.43 11.13
N TYR A 28 8.64 5.85 10.08
CA TYR A 28 7.45 4.99 10.13
C TYR A 28 7.79 3.50 10.01
N ASN A 29 9.00 3.18 9.53
CA ASN A 29 9.51 1.83 9.35
C ASN A 29 9.33 0.99 10.63
N GLY A 30 8.55 -0.09 10.52
CA GLY A 30 8.19 -0.99 11.63
C GLY A 30 7.36 -0.38 12.78
N ARG A 31 6.96 0.90 12.74
CA ARG A 31 6.33 1.60 13.89
C ARG A 31 5.13 2.50 13.54
N TYR A 32 4.69 2.52 12.28
CA TYR A 32 3.70 3.46 11.75
C TYR A 32 2.45 3.68 12.62
N GLY A 33 1.81 2.64 13.16
CA GLY A 33 0.49 2.76 13.80
C GLY A 33 0.37 3.81 14.93
N GLY A 34 1.35 3.89 15.83
CA GLY A 34 1.33 4.85 16.95
C GLY A 34 2.02 6.19 16.65
N VAL A 35 2.83 6.24 15.59
CA VAL A 35 3.59 7.43 15.18
C VAL A 35 2.74 8.26 14.22
N LEU A 36 2.26 7.66 13.13
CA LEU A 36 1.37 8.27 12.14
C LEU A 36 0.06 8.81 12.75
N SER A 37 -0.43 8.19 13.82
CA SER A 37 -1.63 8.67 14.55
C SER A 37 -1.41 10.03 15.24
N LYS A 38 -0.17 10.34 15.65
CA LYS A 38 0.20 11.67 16.15
C LYS A 38 0.38 12.65 14.99
N ASP A 39 1.11 12.22 13.97
CA ASP A 39 1.56 13.09 12.87
C ASP A 39 0.41 13.51 11.93
N THR A 40 -0.61 12.66 11.76
CA THR A 40 -1.84 12.97 11.00
C THR A 40 -2.98 13.55 11.86
N GLY A 41 -2.88 13.42 13.19
CA GLY A 41 -3.99 13.68 14.11
C GLY A 41 -5.24 12.82 13.85
N LEU A 42 -5.10 11.66 13.17
CA LEU A 42 -6.17 10.68 12.95
C LEU A 42 -6.12 9.58 14.01
N SER A 43 -7.27 8.99 14.35
CA SER A 43 -7.31 7.93 15.36
C SER A 43 -6.64 6.65 14.86
N THR A 44 -5.99 5.90 15.75
CA THR A 44 -5.31 4.63 15.38
C THR A 44 -6.27 3.59 14.79
N LYS A 45 -7.55 3.61 15.18
CA LYS A 45 -8.60 2.78 14.58
C LYS A 45 -8.89 3.20 13.14
N GLU A 46 -9.09 4.49 12.91
CA GLU A 46 -9.36 5.06 11.60
C GLU A 46 -8.21 4.83 10.62
N LEU A 47 -6.97 5.08 11.04
CA LEU A 47 -5.77 4.74 10.28
C LEU A 47 -5.73 3.24 9.96
N ARG A 48 -5.92 2.34 10.94
CA ARG A 48 -5.94 0.89 10.69
C ARG A 48 -7.03 0.49 9.67
N GLN A 49 -8.16 1.17 9.60
CA GLN A 49 -9.19 0.85 8.60
C GLN A 49 -8.82 1.39 7.21
N ILE A 50 -8.34 2.63 7.12
CA ILE A 50 -7.93 3.28 5.86
C ILE A 50 -6.74 2.54 5.22
N LEU A 51 -5.68 2.29 6.00
CA LEU A 51 -4.44 1.63 5.57
C LEU A 51 -4.64 0.16 5.13
N ARG A 52 -5.84 -0.39 5.26
CA ARG A 52 -6.21 -1.78 4.95
C ARG A 52 -7.31 -1.90 3.89
N GLY A 53 -7.69 -0.80 3.23
CA GLY A 53 -8.87 -0.75 2.35
C GLY A 53 -10.22 -1.01 3.04
N GLN A 54 -10.24 -1.19 4.37
CA GLN A 54 -11.45 -1.51 5.17
C GLN A 54 -12.36 -0.30 5.39
N ARG A 55 -11.97 0.89 4.91
CA ARG A 55 -12.75 2.12 4.92
C ARG A 55 -12.18 3.11 3.91
N GLU A 56 -13.06 3.65 3.07
CA GLU A 56 -12.81 4.82 2.23
C GLU A 56 -12.39 6.03 3.09
N PRO A 57 -11.21 6.63 2.85
CA PRO A 57 -10.78 7.84 3.55
C PRO A 57 -11.46 9.09 2.98
N SER A 58 -11.77 10.07 3.83
CA SER A 58 -12.19 11.38 3.35
C SER A 58 -11.00 12.16 2.77
N PHE A 59 -11.26 13.12 1.89
CA PHE A 59 -10.25 14.03 1.33
C PHE A 59 -9.32 14.64 2.41
N LEU A 60 -9.88 15.03 3.56
CA LEU A 60 -9.11 15.57 4.69
C LEU A 60 -8.21 14.52 5.36
N ALA A 61 -8.61 13.24 5.39
CA ALA A 61 -7.77 12.16 5.89
C ALA A 61 -6.62 11.87 4.92
N VAL A 62 -6.89 11.86 3.60
CA VAL A 62 -5.86 11.72 2.56
C VAL A 62 -4.85 12.88 2.65
N ASP A 63 -5.31 14.14 2.65
CA ASP A 63 -4.45 15.33 2.78
C ASP A 63 -3.50 15.26 3.99
N ARG A 64 -4.01 14.82 5.15
CA ARG A 64 -3.21 14.63 6.38
C ARG A 64 -2.18 13.52 6.25
N ILE A 65 -2.55 12.37 5.70
CA ILE A 65 -1.63 11.23 5.49
C ILE A 65 -0.53 11.63 4.49
N VAL A 66 -0.90 12.24 3.36
CA VAL A 66 0.02 12.68 2.31
C VAL A 66 1.00 13.74 2.84
N LYS A 67 0.54 14.71 3.64
CA LYS A 67 1.42 15.68 4.31
C LYS A 67 2.38 15.00 5.29
N ALA A 68 1.87 14.13 6.17
CA ALA A 68 2.70 13.42 7.14
C ALA A 68 3.69 12.43 6.50
N LEU A 69 3.46 11.95 5.27
CA LEU A 69 4.44 11.21 4.49
C LEU A 69 5.50 12.15 3.90
N ASN A 70 5.09 13.24 3.25
CA ASN A 70 5.98 14.21 2.63
C ASN A 70 6.86 15.00 3.61
N GLU A 71 6.45 15.17 4.87
CA GLU A 71 7.25 15.85 5.92
C GLU A 71 8.51 15.07 6.32
N PHE A 72 8.50 13.74 6.18
CA PHE A 72 9.60 12.85 6.61
C PHE A 72 10.18 12.00 5.49
N SER A 73 9.83 12.30 4.24
CA SER A 73 10.34 11.67 3.02
C SER A 73 11.37 12.59 2.36
N GLU A 74 12.47 12.04 1.84
CA GLU A 74 13.42 12.80 1.01
C GLU A 74 12.87 13.10 -0.40
N VAL A 75 11.77 12.43 -0.77
CA VAL A 75 11.13 12.50 -2.10
C VAL A 75 9.67 12.96 -1.99
N HIS A 76 9.20 13.73 -2.97
CA HIS A 76 7.81 14.21 -2.99
C HIS A 76 6.86 13.12 -3.52
N LEU A 77 5.89 12.73 -2.69
CA LEU A 77 4.90 11.71 -2.99
C LEU A 77 3.56 12.39 -3.33
N PRO A 78 3.12 12.42 -4.61
CA PRO A 78 1.84 12.99 -4.99
C PRO A 78 0.68 12.03 -4.67
N VAL A 79 -0.55 12.56 -4.59
CA VAL A 79 -1.72 11.82 -4.08
C VAL A 79 -2.07 10.59 -4.94
N ASN A 80 -1.99 10.73 -6.27
CA ASN A 80 -2.25 9.66 -7.24
C ASN A 80 -1.20 8.53 -7.23
N GLU A 81 -0.06 8.75 -6.58
CA GLU A 81 0.96 7.73 -6.31
C GLU A 81 0.78 7.08 -4.93
N LEU A 82 -0.37 7.26 -4.28
CA LEU A 82 -0.67 6.73 -2.94
C LEU A 82 -2.09 6.16 -2.81
N ILE A 83 -3.09 6.72 -3.50
CA ILE A 83 -4.49 6.29 -3.47
C ILE A 83 -5.20 6.49 -4.81
N LEU A 84 -6.13 5.58 -5.16
CA LEU A 84 -6.97 5.59 -6.35
C LEU A 84 -8.41 5.15 -5.99
N ASP A 85 -9.40 5.83 -6.55
CA ASP A 85 -10.84 5.60 -6.29
C ASP A 85 -11.48 4.59 -7.28
N THR A 86 -10.65 3.88 -8.04
CA THR A 86 -11.02 3.16 -9.28
C THR A 86 -10.22 1.88 -9.45
N GLU A 87 -10.51 1.11 -10.51
CA GLU A 87 -9.71 -0.05 -10.91
C GLU A 87 -8.32 0.29 -11.47
N ASP A 88 -7.98 1.57 -11.63
CA ASP A 88 -6.72 2.03 -12.23
C ASP A 88 -5.46 1.53 -11.50
N SER A 89 -4.35 1.50 -12.24
CA SER A 89 -3.01 1.21 -11.74
C SER A 89 -2.30 2.47 -11.24
N PHE A 90 -1.49 2.36 -10.18
CA PHE A 90 -0.61 3.45 -9.77
C PHE A 90 0.37 3.82 -10.90
N PRO A 91 0.69 5.11 -11.12
CA PRO A 91 1.57 5.53 -12.21
C PRO A 91 2.97 4.91 -12.15
N THR A 92 3.53 4.75 -10.96
CA THR A 92 4.74 3.95 -10.70
C THR A 92 4.34 2.54 -10.28
N GLU A 93 4.85 1.49 -10.94
CA GLU A 93 4.54 0.08 -10.60
C GLU A 93 5.12 -0.28 -9.22
N PHE A 94 6.45 -0.17 -9.05
CA PHE A 94 7.10 -0.44 -7.77
C PHE A 94 7.37 0.88 -7.06
N ILE A 95 6.59 1.19 -6.02
CA ILE A 95 6.70 2.42 -5.23
C ILE A 95 8.14 2.77 -4.78
N CYS A 96 9.02 1.78 -4.67
CA CYS A 96 10.45 1.90 -4.41
C CYS A 96 11.21 2.80 -5.39
N GLU A 97 10.76 2.88 -6.65
CA GLU A 97 11.31 3.76 -7.68
C GLU A 97 11.15 5.24 -7.30
N LEU A 98 10.04 5.61 -6.63
CA LEU A 98 9.84 6.97 -6.13
C LEU A 98 10.88 7.36 -5.08
N PHE A 99 11.42 6.40 -4.34
CA PHE A 99 12.42 6.56 -3.28
C PHE A 99 13.86 6.21 -3.73
N ASP A 100 14.07 5.92 -5.03
CA ASP A 100 15.32 5.39 -5.60
C ASP A 100 15.95 4.21 -4.79
N CYS A 101 15.11 3.40 -4.11
CA CYS A 101 15.59 2.43 -3.13
C CYS A 101 15.65 0.98 -3.66
N LYS A 102 16.73 0.30 -3.27
CA LYS A 102 16.99 -1.13 -3.54
C LYS A 102 16.42 -1.99 -2.40
N CYS A 103 15.10 -1.88 -2.22
CA CYS A 103 14.32 -2.29 -1.06
C CYS A 103 13.23 -3.35 -1.45
N LEU A 104 13.14 -4.51 -0.77
CA LEU A 104 12.24 -5.65 -1.13
C LEU A 104 10.79 -5.22 -0.87
N PRO A 105 9.78 -5.38 -1.77
CA PRO A 105 8.12 -4.15 -1.28
C PRO A 105 7.72 -4.92 0.01
N PRO A 106 6.88 -4.46 0.92
CA PRO A 106 6.70 -5.17 2.20
C PRO A 106 6.13 -6.63 2.16
N TRP A 107 6.96 -7.66 1.87
CA TRP A 107 6.77 -9.10 1.40
C TRP A 107 6.79 -9.39 -0.16
N ALA A 108 5.66 -9.66 -0.88
CA ALA A 108 5.49 -9.72 -2.38
C ALA A 108 4.31 -9.15 -3.40
N LEU A 109 3.20 -8.30 -3.52
CA LEU A 109 2.24 -7.16 -3.09
C LEU A 109 0.71 -7.48 -2.74
N GLU A 110 0.12 -7.02 -1.60
CA GLU A 110 -1.30 -7.21 -1.12
C GLU A 110 -1.86 -6.04 -0.22
N ASP A 111 -3.14 -6.11 0.19
CA ASP A 111 -4.04 -4.98 0.53
C ASP A 111 -3.79 -4.18 1.83
N ASP A 112 -3.04 -4.70 2.82
CA ASP A 112 -2.59 -3.87 3.97
C ASP A 112 -1.23 -3.23 3.74
N GLY A 113 -0.91 -2.94 2.48
CA GLY A 113 0.46 -2.73 2.02
C GLY A 113 1.36 -3.92 2.40
N SER A 114 0.75 -5.09 2.60
CA SER A 114 1.36 -6.42 2.59
C SER A 114 1.91 -6.70 1.20
N ARG A 115 2.56 -7.85 1.00
CA ARG A 115 3.06 -8.19 -0.33
C ARG A 115 2.89 -9.75 -0.52
N VAL A 116 2.30 -10.30 -1.62
CA VAL A 116 1.88 -11.71 -1.92
C VAL A 116 2.85 -12.85 -1.55
N HIS A 117 2.38 -14.09 -1.68
CA HIS A 117 3.16 -15.33 -1.86
C HIS A 117 4.01 -15.38 -3.17
N ARG A 118 3.46 -15.09 -4.37
CA ARG A 118 4.09 -15.52 -5.66
C ARG A 118 5.37 -14.83 -6.12
N PHE A 119 5.78 -13.71 -5.50
CA PHE A 119 7.07 -13.08 -5.79
C PHE A 119 8.11 -13.42 -4.70
N GLU A 120 7.86 -14.50 -3.95
CA GLU A 120 8.87 -15.24 -3.19
C GLU A 120 10.16 -15.42 -3.99
N GLY A 121 11.26 -14.94 -3.41
CA GLY A 121 12.59 -15.09 -3.99
C GLY A 121 13.00 -14.05 -5.03
N VAL A 122 12.20 -13.01 -5.32
CA VAL A 122 12.61 -11.87 -6.18
C VAL A 122 13.19 -10.73 -5.31
N PRO A 123 14.53 -10.53 -5.24
CA PRO A 123 15.14 -9.52 -4.36
C PRO A 123 15.07 -8.09 -4.96
N PRO A 124 15.68 -7.08 -4.31
CA PRO A 124 15.40 -5.68 -4.66
C PRO A 124 16.63 -4.87 -5.07
N GLY A 125 16.62 -4.31 -6.27
CA GLY A 125 17.87 -3.83 -6.90
C GLY A 125 18.90 -4.95 -7.15
N GLN A 126 18.59 -6.18 -6.73
CA GLN A 126 19.18 -7.48 -7.06
C GLN A 126 18.07 -8.52 -7.29
N TRP A 127 16.96 -8.07 -7.88
CA TRP A 127 16.21 -8.88 -8.83
C TRP A 127 17.17 -9.20 -9.98
N ASP A 128 17.89 -10.33 -9.87
CA ASP A 128 18.82 -10.82 -10.89
C ASP A 128 18.83 -12.36 -11.01
N PHE A 129 19.59 -12.86 -11.98
CA PHE A 129 18.99 -13.63 -13.08
C PHE A 129 19.06 -15.17 -12.97
N SER A 130 19.05 -15.75 -11.77
CA SER A 130 19.30 -17.22 -11.60
C SER A 130 18.16 -18.05 -11.02
N VAL A 131 17.03 -17.45 -10.63
CA VAL A 131 15.86 -18.19 -10.11
C VAL A 131 14.94 -18.61 -11.27
N PRO A 132 14.79 -19.91 -11.58
CA PRO A 132 13.82 -20.37 -12.58
C PRO A 132 12.39 -20.26 -12.03
N PRO A 133 11.36 -20.17 -12.90
CA PRO A 133 9.98 -20.23 -12.46
C PRO A 133 9.71 -21.59 -11.83
N PHE A 134 9.40 -21.62 -10.53
CA PHE A 134 8.98 -22.85 -9.85
C PHE A 134 7.62 -23.30 -10.41
N GLU A 135 7.51 -24.59 -10.73
CA GLU A 135 6.29 -25.13 -11.31
C GLU A 135 5.13 -25.16 -10.31
N ASN A 136 3.92 -24.92 -10.82
CA ASN A 136 2.74 -24.63 -10.02
C ASN A 136 2.26 -25.89 -9.24
N PRO A 137 2.09 -25.84 -7.91
CA PRO A 137 1.62 -26.97 -7.12
C PRO A 137 0.09 -27.13 -7.17
N ASN A 138 -0.41 -27.59 -8.33
CA ASN A 138 -1.80 -28.02 -8.65
C ASN A 138 -2.94 -27.14 -8.13
#